data_AF-A0A7V0QI47-F1
#
_entry.id   AF-A0A7V0QI47-F1
#
_cell.length_a   1.000
_cell.length_b   1.000
_cell.length_c   1.000
_cell.angle_alpha   90.00
_cell.angle_beta   90.00
_cell.angle_gamma   90.00
#
_symmetry.space_group_name_H-M   'P 1'
#
loop_
_entity.id
_entity.type
_entity.pdbx_description
1 polymer ?
#
loop_
_entity_poly.entity_id
_entity_poly.type
_entity_poly.pdbx_seq_one_letter_code
_entity_poly.pdbx_strand_id
1 'polypeptide(L)'
;MLKKLECLWPHPQKVTVSGEFAVPSRVRLQDGPHPVGLEEDFYSIAKLEISTDSEGYPVQFKLDAGLDKAQSYKLTMSEDGITVSAADEPGMIYGMQTLLQVLALFRDAERWPELDIYDYPAYAKRCFMVDMGRSVFTMPFLKRIVRILARLKMNQLHLHLYDDELCGIRFEGFSFGSENPYALSIAEFAELVKYAAQYHIEIIPELEAWGHVGSLVYHRPELRGGEGMYAGSSFLICEETFELMRELTRQVVEVMPRQATIHFGLDEAKWYLSPSMPQDFSPEQLVGRYYEMLQKIGEELGKKLTMQIWADHGGRPVPQQIQHNVIIEPWQYWNSARSRIDRAIGRYSGPGKMRWVMGAGQSIGQYRGAYHATRYWCKQALDSPNVEGVDITLWGSNDLDQKLISLFAGAYFAWNPNSGTRFSELEDYEEFDRHVFPFMYWWQATFRDAFQDDICRDRGPVVNNGFYLWGPNHGKPVAPTVPAVDTAIGHDYLNE
;
A
#
# COMPACT_ATOMS: atom_id res chain seq x y z
N MET A 1 3.07 -10.15 31.52
CA MET A 1 2.46 -8.98 30.83
C MET A 1 3.30 -8.48 29.67
N LEU A 2 4.55 -8.03 29.89
CA LEU A 2 5.44 -7.53 28.82
C LEU A 2 5.55 -8.47 27.60
N LYS A 3 5.75 -9.79 27.81
CA LYS A 3 5.78 -10.77 26.71
C LYS A 3 4.51 -10.83 25.85
N LYS A 4 3.32 -10.55 26.42
CA LYS A 4 2.08 -10.47 25.63
C LYS A 4 2.06 -9.21 24.76
N LEU A 5 2.59 -8.10 25.27
CA LEU A 5 2.63 -6.81 24.56
C LEU A 5 3.67 -6.77 23.43
N GLU A 6 4.63 -7.70 23.40
CA GLU A 6 5.47 -7.94 22.21
C GLU A 6 4.62 -8.30 20.97
N CYS A 7 3.40 -8.79 21.17
CA CYS A 7 2.46 -9.16 20.10
C CYS A 7 1.67 -7.97 19.54
N LEU A 8 1.88 -6.74 20.05
CA LEU A 8 1.32 -5.54 19.42
C LEU A 8 1.94 -5.37 18.02
N TRP A 9 1.07 -5.14 17.04
CA TRP A 9 1.40 -5.20 15.63
C TRP A 9 0.75 -4.08 14.80
N PRO A 10 1.52 -3.15 14.22
CA PRO A 10 2.96 -2.98 14.42
C PRO A 10 3.34 -2.62 15.87
N HIS A 11 4.57 -2.95 16.28
CA HIS A 11 5.00 -2.73 17.68
C HIS A 11 5.29 -1.25 17.96
N PRO A 12 4.81 -0.69 19.09
CA PRO A 12 5.03 0.71 19.42
C PRO A 12 6.50 1.08 19.65
N GLN A 13 6.83 2.37 19.52
CA GLN A 13 8.17 2.90 19.84
C GLN A 13 8.56 2.72 21.30
N LYS A 14 7.61 2.93 22.23
CA LYS A 14 7.83 2.75 23.67
C LYS A 14 6.58 2.19 24.34
N VAL A 15 6.77 1.12 25.13
CA VAL A 15 5.74 0.50 25.97
C VAL A 15 6.27 0.39 27.40
N THR A 16 5.54 0.95 28.36
CA THR A 16 5.86 0.86 29.80
C THR A 16 4.70 0.21 30.53
N VAL A 17 5.02 -0.71 31.45
CA VAL A 17 4.04 -1.39 32.31
C VAL A 17 4.44 -1.14 33.76
N SER A 18 3.57 -0.54 34.56
CA SER A 18 3.84 -0.19 35.98
C SER A 18 3.08 -1.05 36.98
N GLY A 19 2.00 -1.71 36.55
CA GLY A 19 1.13 -2.46 37.44
C GLY A 19 -0.01 -3.16 36.71
N GLU A 20 -1.07 -3.48 37.45
CA GLU A 20 -2.30 -4.09 36.93
C GLU A 20 -3.49 -3.72 37.82
N PHE A 21 -4.68 -3.61 37.23
CA PHE A 21 -5.92 -3.26 37.91
C PHE A 21 -7.07 -4.17 37.45
N ALA A 22 -8.15 -4.21 38.22
CA ALA A 22 -9.30 -5.06 37.91
C ALA A 22 -9.99 -4.61 36.61
N VAL A 23 -10.40 -5.55 35.77
CA VAL A 23 -11.12 -5.21 34.54
C VAL A 23 -12.46 -4.55 34.85
N PRO A 24 -12.76 -3.37 34.28
CA PRO A 24 -14.05 -2.73 34.44
C PRO A 24 -15.14 -3.50 33.69
N SER A 25 -16.33 -3.60 34.29
CA SER A 25 -17.47 -4.30 33.67
C SER A 25 -18.15 -3.52 32.55
N ARG A 26 -17.97 -2.19 32.53
CA ARG A 26 -18.55 -1.27 31.54
C ARG A 26 -17.62 -0.08 31.35
N VAL A 27 -17.56 0.42 30.11
CA VAL A 27 -16.78 1.61 29.79
C VAL A 27 -17.71 2.75 29.37
N ARG A 28 -17.28 3.99 29.55
CA ARG A 28 -17.98 5.18 29.07
C ARG A 28 -17.02 5.96 28.18
N LEU A 29 -17.42 6.19 26.93
CA LEU A 29 -16.73 7.14 26.07
C LEU A 29 -17.01 8.56 26.58
N GLN A 30 -15.96 9.32 26.85
CA GLN A 30 -16.09 10.74 27.20
C GLN A 30 -16.37 11.57 25.94
N ASP A 31 -17.02 12.72 26.15
CA ASP A 31 -17.27 13.69 25.07
C ASP A 31 -15.96 14.10 24.39
N GLY A 32 -15.95 14.07 23.06
CA GLY A 32 -14.77 14.40 22.26
C GLY A 32 -14.77 13.71 20.90
N PRO A 33 -13.79 14.04 20.05
CA PRO A 33 -13.62 13.34 18.79
C PRO A 33 -13.13 11.91 19.07
N HIS A 34 -13.73 10.92 18.42
CA HIS A 34 -13.20 9.55 18.39
C HIS A 34 -13.34 8.98 16.98
N PRO A 35 -12.50 8.00 16.59
CA PRO A 35 -12.61 7.43 15.26
C PRO A 35 -13.93 6.67 15.05
N VAL A 36 -14.36 6.57 13.80
CA VAL A 36 -15.58 5.87 13.39
C VAL A 36 -15.44 4.36 13.63
N GLY A 37 -16.51 3.71 14.12
CA GLY A 37 -16.58 2.25 14.30
C GLY A 37 -16.04 1.75 15.65
N LEU A 38 -15.59 2.65 16.52
CA LEU A 38 -15.05 2.34 17.85
C LEU A 38 -16.03 1.49 18.69
N GLU A 39 -17.31 1.80 18.64
CA GLU A 39 -18.33 1.15 19.44
C GLU A 39 -18.55 -0.32 19.04
N GLU A 40 -18.60 -0.59 17.74
CA GLU A 40 -18.70 -1.96 17.22
C GLU A 40 -17.43 -2.75 17.55
N ASP A 41 -16.26 -2.12 17.45
CA ASP A 41 -14.98 -2.73 17.76
C ASP A 41 -14.85 -3.09 19.25
N PHE A 42 -15.23 -2.19 20.16
CA PHE A 42 -15.17 -2.44 21.60
C PHE A 42 -16.02 -3.65 22.01
N TYR A 43 -17.23 -3.73 21.47
CA TYR A 43 -18.10 -4.86 21.74
C TYR A 43 -17.59 -6.15 21.07
N SER A 44 -17.23 -6.10 19.78
CA SER A 44 -16.87 -7.29 19.03
C SER A 44 -15.54 -7.89 19.50
N ILE A 45 -14.53 -7.05 19.76
CA ILE A 45 -13.17 -7.44 20.14
C ILE A 45 -13.06 -7.69 21.64
N ALA A 46 -13.50 -6.74 22.47
CA ALA A 46 -13.23 -6.75 23.91
C ALA A 46 -14.41 -7.25 24.76
N LYS A 47 -15.60 -7.44 24.17
CA LYS A 47 -16.86 -7.72 24.88
C LYS A 47 -17.20 -6.63 25.92
N LEU A 48 -16.75 -5.41 25.67
CA LEU A 48 -17.04 -4.26 26.52
C LEU A 48 -18.29 -3.53 26.01
N GLU A 49 -19.27 -3.36 26.89
CA GLU A 49 -20.42 -2.52 26.63
C GLU A 49 -20.08 -1.06 26.90
N ILE A 50 -20.48 -0.19 25.96
CA ILE A 50 -20.41 1.26 26.15
C ILE A 50 -21.66 1.70 26.89
N SER A 51 -21.45 2.26 28.07
CA SER A 51 -22.49 2.78 28.95
C SER A 51 -22.61 4.29 28.82
N THR A 52 -23.84 4.79 28.95
CA THR A 52 -24.14 6.22 29.13
C THR A 52 -24.10 6.64 30.60
N ASP A 53 -23.83 5.71 31.53
CA ASP A 53 -23.76 5.97 32.97
C ASP A 53 -22.49 6.75 33.33
N SER A 54 -22.63 7.79 34.17
CA SER A 54 -21.52 8.61 34.63
C SER A 54 -20.47 7.85 35.44
N GLU A 55 -20.84 6.69 35.99
CA GLU A 55 -19.96 5.79 36.75
C GLU A 55 -19.24 4.75 35.86
N GLY A 56 -19.41 4.80 34.53
CA GLY A 56 -18.69 3.95 33.61
C GLY A 56 -17.19 4.30 33.55
N TYR A 57 -16.34 3.27 33.42
CA TYR A 57 -14.89 3.45 33.35
C TYR A 57 -14.50 4.33 32.15
N PRO A 58 -13.86 5.48 32.36
CA PRO A 58 -13.78 6.51 31.32
C PRO A 58 -12.75 6.17 30.25
N VAL A 59 -13.13 6.41 29.00
CA VAL A 59 -12.25 6.31 27.83
C VAL A 59 -12.31 7.64 27.07
N GLN A 60 -11.17 8.30 26.93
CA GLN A 60 -11.07 9.62 26.31
C GLN A 60 -10.13 9.60 25.11
N PHE A 61 -10.52 10.30 24.05
CA PHE A 61 -9.67 10.64 22.91
C PHE A 61 -9.53 12.17 22.84
N LYS A 62 -8.32 12.67 22.62
CA LYS A 62 -8.07 14.11 22.51
C LYS A 62 -6.86 14.41 21.62
N LEU A 63 -6.85 15.59 21.04
CA LEU A 63 -5.65 16.16 20.44
C LEU A 63 -4.76 16.77 21.52
N ASP A 64 -3.45 16.62 21.35
CA ASP A 64 -2.42 17.14 22.25
C ASP A 64 -1.30 17.81 21.45
N ALA A 65 -1.30 19.14 21.50
CA ALA A 65 -0.30 19.97 20.83
C ALA A 65 1.11 19.86 21.45
N GLY A 66 1.26 19.18 22.59
CA GLY A 66 2.55 18.86 23.19
C GLY A 66 3.30 17.72 22.51
N LEU A 67 2.63 16.96 21.63
CA LEU A 67 3.25 15.90 20.83
C LEU A 67 3.88 16.49 19.56
N ASP A 68 5.20 16.36 19.43
CA ASP A 68 6.02 17.05 18.41
C ASP A 68 6.23 16.25 17.12
N LYS A 69 5.82 14.97 17.10
CA LYS A 69 5.93 14.08 15.94
C LYS A 69 4.57 13.94 15.26
N ALA A 70 4.53 14.16 13.94
CA ALA A 70 3.34 13.87 13.14
C ALA A 70 2.93 12.41 13.31
N GLN A 71 1.62 12.14 13.26
CA GLN A 71 1.04 10.80 13.42
C GLN A 71 1.30 10.14 14.78
N SER A 72 1.87 10.88 15.75
CA SER A 72 2.19 10.33 17.06
C SER A 72 1.00 10.34 18.00
N TYR A 73 1.03 9.42 18.97
CA TYR A 73 0.05 9.36 20.04
C TYR A 73 0.66 8.84 21.34
N LYS A 74 0.00 9.17 22.44
CA LYS A 74 0.19 8.58 23.76
C LYS A 74 -1.08 7.86 24.19
N LEU A 75 -0.98 6.57 24.51
CA LEU A 75 -2.03 5.78 25.14
C LEU A 75 -1.65 5.51 26.61
N THR A 76 -2.47 6.00 27.54
CA THR A 76 -2.36 5.69 28.97
C THR A 76 -3.59 4.88 29.40
N MET A 77 -3.38 3.82 30.16
CA MET A 77 -4.43 2.96 30.72
C MET A 77 -4.11 2.67 32.19
N SER A 78 -5.01 3.01 33.10
CA SER A 78 -4.82 2.89 34.56
C SER A 78 -6.16 2.63 35.25
N GLU A 79 -6.18 2.42 36.56
CA GLU A 79 -7.45 2.24 37.29
C GLU A 79 -8.43 3.42 37.15
N ASP A 80 -7.92 4.62 36.86
CA ASP A 80 -8.71 5.84 36.68
C ASP A 80 -9.32 6.00 35.28
N GLY A 81 -8.85 5.24 34.27
CA GLY A 81 -9.35 5.36 32.90
C GLY A 81 -8.33 5.06 31.80
N ILE A 82 -8.82 5.16 30.55
CA ILE A 82 -8.02 5.13 29.32
C ILE A 82 -8.02 6.52 28.69
N THR A 83 -6.85 6.98 28.25
CA THR A 83 -6.72 8.20 27.44
C THR A 83 -5.82 7.95 26.23
N VAL A 84 -6.30 8.30 25.04
CA VAL A 84 -5.50 8.42 23.82
C VAL A 84 -5.34 9.91 23.49
N SER A 85 -4.12 10.41 23.60
CA SER A 85 -3.75 11.78 23.21
C SER A 85 -2.96 11.73 21.91
N ALA A 86 -3.32 12.50 20.90
CA ALA A 86 -2.69 12.42 19.57
C ALA A 86 -2.23 13.78 19.03
N ALA A 87 -1.15 13.80 18.26
CA ALA A 87 -0.65 15.02 17.62
C ALA A 87 -1.60 15.54 16.53
N ASP A 88 -2.27 14.61 15.84
CA ASP A 88 -3.17 14.86 14.73
C ASP A 88 -4.24 13.75 14.61
N GLU A 89 -5.17 13.92 13.68
CA GLU A 89 -6.22 12.92 13.38
C GLU A 89 -5.65 11.52 13.04
N PRO A 90 -4.62 11.37 12.17
CA PRO A 90 -3.96 10.08 11.96
C PRO A 90 -3.47 9.42 13.27
N GLY A 91 -2.78 10.18 14.13
CA GLY A 91 -2.28 9.69 15.41
C GLY A 91 -3.40 9.16 16.31
N MET A 92 -4.57 9.80 16.28
CA MET A 92 -5.74 9.35 17.03
C MET A 92 -6.27 8.00 16.52
N ILE A 93 -6.33 7.82 15.20
CA ILE A 93 -6.71 6.56 14.56
C ILE A 93 -5.71 5.46 14.92
N TYR A 94 -4.41 5.74 14.85
CA TYR A 94 -3.36 4.77 15.19
C TYR A 94 -3.36 4.40 16.68
N GLY A 95 -3.63 5.36 17.56
CA GLY A 95 -3.82 5.12 18.98
C GLY A 95 -5.02 4.22 19.28
N MET A 96 -6.12 4.41 18.55
CA MET A 96 -7.26 3.49 18.60
C MET A 96 -6.84 2.07 18.17
N GLN A 97 -6.15 1.90 17.05
CA GLN A 97 -5.74 0.57 16.59
C GLN A 97 -4.88 -0.15 17.63
N THR A 98 -3.98 0.56 18.32
CA THR A 98 -3.20 0.00 19.43
C THR A 98 -4.06 -0.34 20.63
N LEU A 99 -5.00 0.53 21.02
CA LEU A 99 -5.92 0.25 22.11
C LEU A 99 -6.74 -1.02 21.84
N LEU A 100 -7.28 -1.18 20.64
CA LEU A 100 -8.05 -2.38 20.27
C LEU A 100 -7.22 -3.66 20.37
N GLN A 101 -5.94 -3.61 19.98
CA GLN A 101 -5.03 -4.74 20.14
C GLN A 101 -4.71 -5.05 21.60
N VAL A 102 -4.50 -4.02 22.44
CA VAL A 102 -4.34 -4.21 23.89
C VAL A 102 -5.58 -4.88 24.47
N LEU A 103 -6.78 -4.38 24.16
CA LEU A 103 -8.02 -4.98 24.63
C LEU A 103 -8.19 -6.42 24.14
N ALA A 104 -7.81 -6.74 22.90
CA ALA A 104 -7.84 -8.11 22.39
C ALA A 104 -6.89 -9.06 23.16
N LEU A 105 -5.66 -8.62 23.42
CA LEU A 105 -4.63 -9.42 24.12
C LEU A 105 -5.00 -9.73 25.58
N PHE A 106 -5.82 -8.87 26.18
CA PHE A 106 -6.24 -8.94 27.59
C PHE A 106 -7.75 -9.16 27.77
N ARG A 107 -8.48 -9.51 26.71
CA ARG A 107 -9.94 -9.73 26.73
C ARG A 107 -10.37 -10.73 27.80
N ASP A 108 -9.66 -11.85 27.87
CA ASP A 108 -9.98 -12.96 28.76
C ASP A 108 -9.16 -12.91 30.07
N ALA A 109 -8.55 -11.75 30.40
CA ALA A 109 -7.77 -11.57 31.61
C ALA A 109 -8.63 -11.02 32.77
N GLU A 110 -8.36 -11.47 34.00
CA GLU A 110 -9.03 -10.93 35.20
C GLU A 110 -8.55 -9.52 35.57
N ARG A 111 -7.38 -9.13 35.06
CA ARG A 111 -6.76 -7.84 35.31
C ARG A 111 -6.18 -7.24 34.04
N TRP A 112 -6.35 -5.94 33.87
CA TRP A 112 -5.72 -5.17 32.81
C TRP A 112 -4.39 -4.60 33.29
N PRO A 113 -3.39 -4.48 32.40
CA PRO A 113 -2.13 -3.86 32.73
C PRO A 113 -2.30 -2.34 32.89
N GLU A 114 -1.59 -1.75 33.83
CA GLU A 114 -1.37 -0.31 33.85
C GLU A 114 -0.29 0.01 32.79
N LEU A 115 -0.65 0.80 31.78
CA LEU A 115 0.15 1.01 30.57
C LEU A 115 0.37 2.49 30.27
N ASP A 116 1.59 2.79 29.83
CA ASP A 116 1.93 4.00 29.09
C ASP A 116 2.62 3.61 27.79
N ILE A 117 2.00 3.95 26.65
CA ILE A 117 2.53 3.75 25.31
C ILE A 117 2.72 5.12 24.66
N TYR A 118 3.92 5.38 24.15
CA TYR A 118 4.19 6.51 23.27
C TYR A 118 4.69 5.97 21.94
N ASP A 119 4.07 6.41 20.84
CA ASP A 119 4.25 5.76 19.56
C ASP A 119 4.11 6.72 18.39
N TYR A 120 4.80 6.40 17.30
CA TYR A 120 4.82 7.11 16.03
C TYR A 120 5.46 6.23 14.96
N PRO A 121 5.13 6.41 13.67
CA PRO A 121 5.72 5.62 12.60
C PRO A 121 7.14 6.07 12.26
N ALA A 122 7.98 5.11 11.89
CA ALA A 122 9.30 5.36 11.31
C ALA A 122 9.21 6.00 9.92
N TYR A 123 8.21 5.60 9.13
CA TYR A 123 7.99 6.06 7.77
C TYR A 123 6.63 6.75 7.63
N ALA A 124 6.60 7.96 7.07
CA ALA A 124 5.38 8.76 6.97
C ALA A 124 4.36 8.14 5.99
N LYS A 125 4.85 7.60 4.88
CA LYS A 125 4.07 6.85 3.88
C LYS A 125 4.26 5.35 4.07
N ARG A 126 3.15 4.62 4.15
CA ARG A 126 3.11 3.17 4.34
C ARG A 126 2.07 2.63 3.38
N CYS A 127 2.55 2.22 2.22
CA CYS A 127 1.75 1.82 1.08
C CYS A 127 1.66 0.30 0.99
N PHE A 128 0.56 -0.15 0.41
CA PHE A 128 0.42 -1.51 -0.08
C PHE A 128 -0.09 -1.43 -1.51
N MET A 129 0.60 -2.08 -2.44
CA MET A 129 0.22 -2.10 -3.84
C MET A 129 -0.50 -3.39 -4.20
N VAL A 130 -1.57 -3.28 -4.98
CA VAL A 130 -2.22 -4.42 -5.64
C VAL A 130 -2.19 -4.29 -7.15
N ASP A 131 -1.94 -5.42 -7.81
CA ASP A 131 -1.73 -5.51 -9.25
C ASP A 131 -3.03 -5.84 -10.02
N MET A 132 -3.76 -4.79 -10.41
CA MET A 132 -4.96 -4.92 -11.23
C MET A 132 -4.66 -5.15 -12.72
N GLY A 133 -3.38 -5.10 -13.10
CA GLY A 133 -2.90 -5.38 -14.44
C GLY A 133 -2.74 -6.86 -14.74
N ARG A 134 -2.38 -7.67 -13.73
CA ARG A 134 -2.21 -9.14 -13.86
C ARG A 134 -3.27 -9.94 -13.13
N SER A 135 -4.07 -9.32 -12.27
CA SER A 135 -5.08 -10.02 -11.51
C SER A 135 -6.37 -9.22 -11.37
N VAL A 136 -7.36 -9.81 -10.70
CA VAL A 136 -8.70 -9.23 -10.58
C VAL A 136 -8.99 -8.84 -9.15
N PHE A 137 -9.48 -7.62 -8.95
CA PHE A 137 -9.81 -7.09 -7.64
C PHE A 137 -11.25 -6.58 -7.66
N THR A 138 -12.14 -7.32 -6.99
CA THR A 138 -13.54 -6.90 -6.88
C THR A 138 -13.65 -5.67 -5.96
N MET A 139 -14.71 -4.87 -6.12
CA MET A 139 -14.99 -3.75 -5.21
C MET A 139 -15.08 -4.18 -3.73
N PRO A 140 -15.80 -5.27 -3.36
CA PRO A 140 -15.77 -5.78 -1.99
C PRO A 140 -14.36 -6.09 -1.47
N PHE A 141 -13.49 -6.65 -2.32
CA PHE A 141 -12.14 -7.00 -1.93
C PHE A 141 -11.25 -5.78 -1.72
N LEU A 142 -11.31 -4.79 -2.61
CA LEU A 142 -10.57 -3.53 -2.46
C LEU A 142 -10.98 -2.80 -1.18
N LYS A 143 -12.29 -2.74 -0.88
CA LYS A 143 -12.80 -2.19 0.38
C LYS A 143 -12.30 -2.98 1.59
N ARG A 144 -12.16 -4.31 1.47
CA ARG A 144 -11.59 -5.13 2.55
C ARG A 144 -10.11 -4.85 2.76
N ILE A 145 -9.34 -4.73 1.69
CA ILE A 145 -7.92 -4.35 1.75
C ILE A 145 -7.78 -3.01 2.49
N VAL A 146 -8.57 -1.99 2.13
CA VAL A 146 -8.62 -0.70 2.85
C VAL A 146 -8.78 -0.90 4.37
N ARG A 147 -9.72 -1.75 4.81
CA ARG A 147 -9.93 -1.99 6.24
C ARG A 147 -8.77 -2.73 6.88
N ILE A 148 -8.19 -3.74 6.21
CA ILE A 148 -6.99 -4.45 6.68
C ILE A 148 -5.82 -3.47 6.84
N LEU A 149 -5.60 -2.58 5.88
CA LEU A 149 -4.57 -1.54 5.91
C LEU A 149 -4.75 -0.62 7.13
N ALA A 150 -5.98 -0.17 7.39
CA ALA A 150 -6.27 0.65 8.56
C ALA A 150 -5.93 -0.05 9.88
N ARG A 151 -6.26 -1.35 10.02
CA ARG A 151 -5.90 -2.15 11.21
C ARG A 151 -4.39 -2.28 11.41
N LEU A 152 -3.64 -2.32 10.31
CA LEU A 152 -2.18 -2.41 10.31
C LEU A 152 -1.47 -1.06 10.33
N LYS A 153 -2.22 0.04 10.53
CA LYS A 153 -1.71 1.42 10.53
C LYS A 153 -1.02 1.83 9.22
N MET A 154 -1.34 1.15 8.12
CA MET A 154 -0.98 1.59 6.77
C MET A 154 -1.84 2.80 6.39
N ASN A 155 -1.42 3.60 5.41
CA ASN A 155 -2.13 4.83 5.04
C ASN A 155 -2.25 5.08 3.54
N GLN A 156 -1.70 4.20 2.70
CA GLN A 156 -1.84 4.30 1.25
C GLN A 156 -2.14 2.94 0.64
N LEU A 157 -3.03 2.92 -0.35
CA LEU A 157 -3.33 1.77 -1.20
C LEU A 157 -2.96 2.16 -2.64
N HIS A 158 -1.88 1.57 -3.14
CA HIS A 158 -1.41 1.75 -4.50
C HIS A 158 -2.13 0.76 -5.42
N LEU A 159 -2.79 1.28 -6.45
CA LEU A 159 -3.53 0.50 -7.43
C LEU A 159 -2.78 0.58 -8.77
N HIS A 160 -2.08 -0.49 -9.12
CA HIS A 160 -1.49 -0.68 -10.44
C HIS A 160 -2.61 -1.01 -11.42
N LEU A 161 -3.15 0.03 -12.08
CA LEU A 161 -4.50 -0.01 -12.65
C LEU A 161 -4.63 -0.90 -13.88
N TYR A 162 -3.54 -1.08 -14.62
CA TYR A 162 -3.50 -1.89 -15.82
C TYR A 162 -2.07 -2.29 -16.14
N ASP A 163 -1.94 -3.37 -16.91
CA ASP A 163 -0.68 -3.80 -17.48
C ASP A 163 -0.90 -4.46 -18.84
N ASP A 164 -0.01 -5.37 -19.24
CA ASP A 164 -0.10 -6.14 -20.45
C ASP A 164 -1.32 -7.04 -20.49
N GLU A 165 -1.59 -7.75 -19.40
CA GLU A 165 -2.61 -8.80 -19.37
C GLU A 165 -4.02 -8.21 -19.29
N LEU A 166 -4.24 -7.24 -18.42
CA LEU A 166 -5.55 -6.70 -18.07
C LEU A 166 -5.51 -5.18 -17.89
N CYS A 167 -6.64 -4.55 -18.17
CA CYS A 167 -6.94 -3.22 -17.69
C CYS A 167 -8.01 -3.33 -16.60
N GLY A 168 -7.69 -2.91 -15.38
CA GLY A 168 -8.55 -2.97 -14.20
C GLY A 168 -9.51 -1.79 -14.07
N ILE A 169 -9.46 -0.82 -14.98
CA ILE A 169 -10.34 0.35 -15.03
C ILE A 169 -11.01 0.44 -16.41
N ARG A 170 -12.27 0.86 -16.44
CA ARG A 170 -13.00 1.22 -17.66
C ARG A 170 -12.94 2.72 -17.85
N PHE A 171 -12.22 3.16 -18.87
CA PHE A 171 -12.11 4.57 -19.24
C PHE A 171 -13.26 4.99 -20.16
N GLU A 172 -13.89 6.11 -19.85
CA GLU A 172 -14.99 6.66 -20.63
C GLU A 172 -14.50 7.06 -22.03
N GLY A 173 -15.24 6.67 -23.06
CA GLY A 173 -14.87 6.92 -24.47
C GLY A 173 -13.87 5.93 -25.06
N PHE A 174 -13.38 4.95 -24.28
CA PHE A 174 -12.42 3.94 -24.73
C PHE A 174 -12.93 2.52 -24.51
N SER A 175 -12.34 1.56 -25.24
CA SER A 175 -12.57 0.13 -25.05
C SER A 175 -11.71 -0.47 -23.92
N PHE A 176 -10.81 0.31 -23.33
CA PHE A 176 -9.91 -0.15 -22.27
C PHE A 176 -10.70 -0.69 -21.06
N GLY A 177 -10.39 -1.92 -20.65
CA GLY A 177 -11.04 -2.60 -19.52
C GLY A 177 -12.46 -3.11 -19.82
N SER A 178 -12.98 -2.91 -21.03
CA SER A 178 -14.33 -3.35 -21.39
C SER A 178 -14.45 -4.88 -21.41
N GLU A 179 -13.37 -5.56 -21.76
CA GLU A 179 -13.23 -7.01 -21.82
C GLU A 179 -12.92 -7.67 -20.47
N ASN A 180 -12.48 -6.88 -19.48
CA ASN A 180 -12.24 -7.37 -18.13
C ASN A 180 -13.55 -7.26 -17.32
N PRO A 181 -14.19 -8.39 -16.94
CA PRO A 181 -15.45 -8.36 -16.21
C PRO A 181 -15.32 -7.76 -14.79
N TYR A 182 -14.11 -7.66 -14.26
CA TYR A 182 -13.82 -7.13 -12.93
C TYR A 182 -13.30 -5.69 -12.93
N ALA A 183 -13.12 -5.07 -14.10
CA ALA A 183 -12.68 -3.69 -14.17
C ALA A 183 -13.69 -2.75 -13.50
N LEU A 184 -13.21 -1.71 -12.82
CA LEU A 184 -14.06 -0.69 -12.22
C LEU A 184 -14.33 0.42 -13.23
N SER A 185 -15.55 0.93 -13.27
CA SER A 185 -15.83 2.22 -13.90
C SER A 185 -15.17 3.37 -13.13
N ILE A 186 -15.00 4.54 -13.76
CA ILE A 186 -14.54 5.76 -13.08
C ILE A 186 -15.43 6.11 -11.88
N ALA A 187 -16.74 5.88 -11.96
CA ALA A 187 -17.68 6.09 -10.86
C ALA A 187 -17.44 5.13 -9.68
N GLU A 188 -17.18 3.85 -9.95
CA GLU A 188 -16.81 2.87 -8.92
C GLU A 188 -15.43 3.20 -8.32
N PHE A 189 -14.47 3.62 -9.14
CA PHE A 189 -13.18 4.09 -8.65
C PHE A 189 -13.32 5.31 -7.71
N ALA A 190 -14.18 6.28 -8.06
CA ALA A 190 -14.53 7.41 -7.18
C ALA A 190 -15.17 6.95 -5.86
N GLU A 191 -16.03 5.93 -5.91
CA GLU A 191 -16.62 5.32 -4.71
C GLU A 191 -15.52 4.72 -3.82
N LEU A 192 -14.55 4.02 -4.40
CA LEU A 192 -13.43 3.44 -3.67
C LEU A 192 -12.54 4.52 -3.04
N VAL A 193 -12.22 5.59 -3.77
CA VAL A 193 -11.45 6.74 -3.24
C VAL A 193 -12.16 7.34 -2.04
N LYS A 194 -13.48 7.58 -2.12
CA LYS A 194 -14.28 8.10 -1.02
C LYS A 194 -14.33 7.13 0.17
N TYR A 195 -14.46 5.84 -0.11
CA TYR A 195 -14.49 4.80 0.92
C TYR A 195 -13.14 4.72 1.67
N ALA A 196 -12.02 4.71 0.94
CA ALA A 196 -10.67 4.64 1.50
C ALA A 196 -10.38 5.82 2.43
N ALA A 197 -10.81 7.03 2.05
CA ALA A 197 -10.63 8.23 2.86
C ALA A 197 -11.29 8.14 4.26
N GLN A 198 -12.39 7.40 4.41
CA GLN A 198 -13.05 7.19 5.72
C GLN A 198 -12.17 6.38 6.69
N TYR A 199 -11.23 5.61 6.16
CA TYR A 199 -10.28 4.78 6.92
C TYR A 199 -8.88 5.40 6.97
N HIS A 200 -8.75 6.67 6.57
CA HIS A 200 -7.46 7.35 6.46
C HIS A 200 -6.47 6.64 5.51
N ILE A 201 -7.01 6.04 4.44
CA ILE A 201 -6.24 5.42 3.36
C ILE A 201 -6.34 6.31 2.11
N GLU A 202 -5.19 6.80 1.63
CA GLU A 202 -5.07 7.47 0.33
C GLU A 202 -4.97 6.42 -0.79
N ILE A 203 -5.65 6.64 -1.91
CA ILE A 203 -5.46 5.83 -3.12
C ILE A 203 -4.32 6.44 -3.94
N ILE A 204 -3.36 5.63 -4.37
CA ILE A 204 -2.35 6.01 -5.37
C ILE A 204 -2.65 5.24 -6.65
N PRO A 205 -3.21 5.87 -7.70
CA PRO A 205 -3.36 5.20 -8.99
C PRO A 205 -2.04 5.21 -9.75
N GLU A 206 -1.68 4.06 -10.29
CA GLU A 206 -0.64 3.91 -11.29
C GLU A 206 -1.24 3.73 -12.68
N LEU A 207 -0.84 4.62 -13.58
CA LEU A 207 -1.12 4.55 -15.00
C LEU A 207 0.19 4.30 -15.72
N GLU A 208 0.47 3.03 -16.08
CA GLU A 208 1.64 2.70 -16.87
C GLU A 208 1.69 3.54 -18.14
N ALA A 209 2.68 4.42 -18.20
CA ALA A 209 2.71 5.48 -19.18
C ALA A 209 3.63 5.14 -20.35
N TRP A 210 4.28 3.97 -20.34
CA TRP A 210 5.21 3.64 -21.40
C TRP A 210 5.47 2.15 -21.65
N GLY A 211 6.02 1.43 -20.67
CA GLY A 211 6.02 -0.04 -20.68
C GLY A 211 4.67 -0.57 -20.27
N HIS A 212 4.53 -1.89 -20.21
CA HIS A 212 3.42 -2.50 -19.48
C HIS A 212 2.01 -2.04 -19.94
N VAL A 213 1.83 -1.85 -21.25
CA VAL A 213 0.60 -1.27 -21.83
C VAL A 213 -0.07 -2.20 -22.82
N GLY A 214 0.22 -3.50 -22.78
CA GLY A 214 -0.30 -4.52 -23.70
C GLY A 214 -1.83 -4.50 -23.79
N SER A 215 -2.52 -4.36 -22.67
CA SER A 215 -3.99 -4.28 -22.64
C SER A 215 -4.53 -3.03 -23.31
N LEU A 216 -3.77 -1.94 -23.37
CA LEU A 216 -4.15 -0.70 -24.04
C LEU A 216 -3.83 -0.75 -25.54
N VAL A 217 -2.60 -1.13 -25.91
CA VAL A 217 -2.20 -1.22 -27.32
C VAL A 217 -2.92 -2.33 -28.07
N TYR A 218 -3.51 -3.31 -27.37
CA TYR A 218 -4.46 -4.26 -27.97
C TYR A 218 -5.63 -3.55 -28.67
N HIS A 219 -6.17 -2.49 -28.06
CA HIS A 219 -7.26 -1.69 -28.65
C HIS A 219 -6.77 -0.50 -29.49
N ARG A 220 -5.50 -0.11 -29.34
CA ARG A 220 -4.83 0.96 -30.10
C ARG A 220 -3.56 0.44 -30.77
N PRO A 221 -3.65 -0.53 -31.70
CA PRO A 221 -2.48 -1.18 -32.28
C PRO A 221 -1.55 -0.23 -33.04
N GLU A 222 -2.06 0.92 -33.49
CA GLU A 222 -1.29 1.98 -34.12
C GLU A 222 -0.35 2.73 -33.15
N LEU A 223 -0.61 2.63 -31.84
CA LEU A 223 0.25 3.20 -30.79
C LEU A 223 1.22 2.19 -30.21
N ARG A 224 1.31 0.98 -30.79
CA ARG A 224 2.27 -0.04 -30.36
C ARG A 224 3.70 0.36 -30.77
N GLY A 225 4.66 0.15 -29.88
CA GLY A 225 6.09 0.27 -30.16
C GLY A 225 6.62 -0.77 -31.16
N GLY A 226 7.94 -0.85 -31.32
CA GLY A 226 8.58 -1.75 -32.29
C GLY A 226 8.59 -3.24 -31.91
N GLU A 227 8.93 -4.10 -32.88
CA GLU A 227 8.98 -5.57 -32.73
C GLU A 227 10.05 -6.04 -31.71
N GLY A 228 9.80 -7.18 -31.04
CA GLY A 228 10.79 -7.92 -30.22
C GLY A 228 10.89 -7.53 -28.75
N MET A 229 9.75 -7.34 -28.06
CA MET A 229 9.66 -6.42 -26.92
C MET A 229 8.86 -6.96 -25.72
N TYR A 230 9.29 -7.95 -24.94
CA TYR A 230 8.39 -8.53 -23.93
C TYR A 230 7.03 -8.87 -24.57
N ALA A 231 7.04 -9.43 -25.80
CA ALA A 231 5.87 -9.58 -26.67
C ALA A 231 5.22 -8.34 -27.30
N GLY A 232 5.74 -7.15 -27.10
CA GLY A 232 5.35 -5.92 -27.80
C GLY A 232 4.34 -5.06 -27.07
N SER A 233 4.59 -4.80 -25.78
CA SER A 233 3.65 -4.08 -24.94
C SER A 233 4.19 -2.74 -24.41
N SER A 234 4.90 -1.98 -25.25
CA SER A 234 5.26 -0.59 -24.95
C SER A 234 4.56 0.36 -25.93
N PHE A 235 4.27 1.58 -25.48
CA PHE A 235 3.78 2.62 -26.37
C PHE A 235 4.86 3.09 -27.36
N LEU A 236 4.42 3.42 -28.58
CA LEU A 236 5.14 4.30 -29.49
C LEU A 236 5.22 5.69 -28.87
N ILE A 237 6.42 6.29 -28.85
CA ILE A 237 6.60 7.65 -28.34
C ILE A 237 6.23 8.63 -29.46
N CYS A 238 5.02 9.20 -29.36
CA CYS A 238 4.49 10.21 -30.25
C CYS A 238 3.47 11.11 -29.54
N GLU A 239 3.06 12.20 -30.19
CA GLU A 239 2.07 13.15 -29.64
C GLU A 239 0.71 12.48 -29.37
N GLU A 240 0.29 11.54 -30.21
CA GLU A 240 -0.96 10.80 -30.02
C GLU A 240 -0.96 9.97 -28.72
N THR A 241 0.18 9.40 -28.32
CA THR A 241 0.33 8.70 -27.04
C THR A 241 0.24 9.67 -25.87
N PHE A 242 0.89 10.84 -25.95
CA PHE A 242 0.80 11.84 -24.89
C PHE A 242 -0.61 12.36 -24.69
N GLU A 243 -1.36 12.59 -25.78
CA GLU A 243 -2.75 13.03 -25.66
C GLU A 243 -3.66 11.93 -25.12
N LEU A 244 -3.45 10.67 -25.53
CA LEU A 244 -4.14 9.54 -24.91
C LEU A 244 -3.90 9.51 -23.39
N MET A 245 -2.62 9.56 -22.97
CA MET A 245 -2.26 9.53 -21.56
C MET A 245 -2.81 10.74 -20.80
N ARG A 246 -2.89 11.92 -21.43
CA ARG A 246 -3.53 13.10 -20.83
C ARG A 246 -5.01 12.83 -20.55
N GLU A 247 -5.74 12.25 -21.50
CA GLU A 247 -7.16 11.94 -21.33
C GLU A 247 -7.41 10.89 -20.24
N LEU A 248 -6.65 9.78 -20.24
CA LEU A 248 -6.75 8.74 -19.21
C LEU A 248 -6.41 9.28 -17.82
N THR A 249 -5.29 10.01 -17.71
CA THR A 249 -4.86 10.63 -16.45
C THR A 249 -5.91 11.61 -15.94
N ARG A 250 -6.51 12.42 -16.83
CA ARG A 250 -7.54 13.39 -16.45
C ARG A 250 -8.75 12.71 -15.82
N GLN A 251 -9.27 11.63 -16.41
CA GLN A 251 -10.43 10.91 -15.86
C GLN A 251 -10.18 10.38 -14.45
N VAL A 252 -8.99 9.81 -14.22
CA VAL A 252 -8.58 9.35 -12.88
C VAL A 252 -8.45 10.54 -11.93
N VAL A 253 -7.69 11.57 -12.32
CA VAL A 253 -7.43 12.73 -11.47
C VAL A 253 -8.71 13.47 -11.10
N GLU A 254 -9.72 13.55 -11.97
CA GLU A 254 -11.01 14.21 -11.69
C GLU A 254 -11.68 13.69 -10.43
N VAL A 255 -11.55 12.39 -10.12
CA VAL A 255 -12.16 11.76 -8.95
C VAL A 255 -11.22 11.64 -7.73
N MET A 256 -9.95 12.01 -7.89
CA MET A 256 -8.97 12.05 -6.78
C MET A 256 -9.19 13.24 -5.83
N PRO A 257 -8.68 13.21 -4.58
CA PRO A 257 -8.71 14.36 -3.68
C PRO A 257 -7.94 15.58 -4.22
N ARG A 258 -8.06 16.73 -3.54
CA ARG A 258 -7.38 17.99 -3.93
C ARG A 258 -5.85 17.89 -3.91
N GLN A 259 -5.32 17.01 -3.07
CA GLN A 259 -3.92 16.64 -3.04
C GLN A 259 -3.86 15.14 -3.29
N ALA A 260 -3.10 14.72 -4.29
CA ALA A 260 -2.98 13.32 -4.66
C ALA A 260 -1.61 13.04 -5.27
N THR A 261 -1.15 11.80 -5.11
CA THR A 261 0.00 11.28 -5.85
C THR A 261 -0.51 10.43 -7.01
N ILE A 262 0.07 10.61 -8.20
CA ILE A 262 -0.20 9.80 -9.39
C ILE A 262 1.12 9.13 -9.79
N HIS A 263 1.07 7.82 -9.93
CA HIS A 263 2.21 7.02 -10.36
C HIS A 263 2.11 6.77 -11.88
N PHE A 264 3.22 6.88 -12.59
CA PHE A 264 3.25 6.69 -14.05
C PHE A 264 4.02 5.44 -14.51
N GLY A 265 4.53 4.66 -13.56
CA GLY A 265 5.38 3.50 -13.81
C GLY A 265 6.67 3.93 -14.48
N LEU A 266 6.69 3.82 -15.81
CA LEU A 266 7.77 4.15 -16.75
C LEU A 266 8.92 3.15 -16.74
N ASP A 267 8.75 2.03 -16.06
CA ASP A 267 9.67 0.91 -15.98
C ASP A 267 9.66 0.04 -17.25
N GLU A 268 10.69 -0.81 -17.33
CA GLU A 268 10.86 -1.95 -18.24
C GLU A 268 10.57 -1.79 -19.75
N ALA A 269 10.43 -0.55 -20.26
CA ALA A 269 10.26 -0.31 -21.68
C ALA A 269 11.58 -0.03 -22.44
N LYS A 270 11.60 -0.39 -23.74
CA LYS A 270 12.69 -0.01 -24.67
C LYS A 270 12.28 1.17 -25.53
N TRP A 271 13.27 1.99 -25.91
CA TRP A 271 13.09 3.25 -26.62
C TRP A 271 12.58 3.07 -28.07
N TYR A 272 11.36 3.51 -28.35
CA TYR A 272 10.78 3.56 -29.71
C TYR A 272 10.17 4.92 -29.99
N LEU A 273 10.98 5.77 -30.63
CA LEU A 273 10.58 7.10 -31.02
C LEU A 273 9.90 7.09 -32.39
N SER A 274 8.71 7.67 -32.50
CA SER A 274 8.04 7.84 -33.79
C SER A 274 8.88 8.72 -34.73
N PRO A 275 8.90 8.44 -36.04
CA PRO A 275 9.49 9.34 -37.03
C PRO A 275 8.89 10.75 -37.03
N SER A 276 7.68 10.93 -36.50
CA SER A 276 7.04 12.25 -36.35
C SER A 276 7.63 13.09 -35.22
N MET A 277 8.38 12.49 -34.30
CA MET A 277 9.01 13.20 -33.19
C MET A 277 10.37 13.79 -33.59
N PRO A 278 10.80 14.89 -32.93
CA PRO A 278 12.15 15.42 -33.10
C PRO A 278 13.20 14.33 -32.83
N GLN A 279 14.20 14.21 -33.70
CA GLN A 279 15.24 13.17 -33.57
C GLN A 279 16.12 13.34 -32.33
N ASP A 280 16.16 14.54 -31.76
CA ASP A 280 16.83 14.87 -30.51
C ASP A 280 15.93 14.70 -29.28
N PHE A 281 14.69 14.21 -29.44
CA PHE A 281 13.82 13.86 -28.31
C PHE A 281 14.51 12.80 -27.46
N SER A 282 14.60 13.08 -26.17
CA SER A 282 15.38 12.32 -25.21
C SER A 282 14.48 11.71 -24.14
N PRO A 283 14.96 10.67 -23.45
CA PRO A 283 14.18 10.09 -22.36
C PRO A 283 13.96 11.03 -21.16
N GLU A 284 14.85 12.00 -20.94
CA GLU A 284 14.65 13.06 -19.95
C GLU A 284 13.44 13.93 -20.33
N GLN A 285 13.31 14.29 -21.60
CA GLN A 285 12.15 15.02 -22.11
C GLN A 285 10.85 14.21 -21.99
N LEU A 286 10.88 12.88 -22.15
CA LEU A 286 9.71 12.01 -21.92
C LEU A 286 9.17 12.18 -20.49
N VAL A 287 10.04 12.06 -19.48
CA VAL A 287 9.66 12.25 -18.06
C VAL A 287 9.17 13.67 -17.81
N GLY A 288 9.85 14.67 -18.37
CA GLY A 288 9.44 16.07 -18.30
C GLY A 288 8.04 16.31 -18.86
N ARG A 289 7.71 15.71 -20.00
CA ARG A 289 6.39 15.83 -20.66
C ARG A 289 5.27 15.24 -19.79
N TYR A 290 5.47 14.07 -19.18
CA TYR A 290 4.48 13.50 -18.26
C TYR A 290 4.30 14.35 -16.99
N TYR A 291 5.40 14.89 -16.45
CA TYR A 291 5.32 15.81 -15.32
C TYR A 291 4.52 17.07 -15.68
N GLU A 292 4.85 17.74 -16.78
CA GLU A 292 4.14 18.93 -17.27
C GLU A 292 2.67 18.66 -17.55
N MET A 293 2.36 17.52 -18.19
CA MET A 293 1.00 17.06 -18.42
C MET A 293 0.22 16.94 -17.10
N LEU A 294 0.80 16.28 -16.09
CA LEU A 294 0.18 16.13 -14.78
C LEU A 294 -0.03 17.47 -14.09
N GLN A 295 0.97 18.36 -14.10
CA GLN A 295 0.84 19.69 -13.49
C GLN A 295 -0.27 20.50 -14.16
N LYS A 296 -0.35 20.48 -15.50
CA LYS A 296 -1.41 21.15 -16.26
C LYS A 296 -2.80 20.61 -15.94
N ILE A 297 -2.97 19.28 -15.83
CA ILE A 297 -4.23 18.68 -15.37
C ILE A 297 -4.56 19.16 -13.95
N GLY A 298 -3.57 19.23 -13.06
CA GLY A 298 -3.72 19.76 -11.71
C GLY A 298 -4.20 21.21 -11.69
N GLU A 299 -3.57 22.09 -12.48
CA GLU A 299 -3.97 23.49 -12.63
C GLU A 299 -5.41 23.63 -13.16
N GLU A 300 -5.74 22.90 -14.23
CA GLU A 300 -7.08 22.90 -14.85
C GLU A 300 -8.18 22.46 -13.87
N LEU A 301 -7.86 21.57 -12.92
CA LEU A 301 -8.79 21.02 -11.94
C LEU A 301 -8.67 21.66 -10.54
N GLY A 302 -7.75 22.60 -10.33
CA GLY A 302 -7.47 23.19 -9.03
C GLY A 302 -6.94 22.21 -7.98
N LYS A 303 -6.15 21.21 -8.41
CA LYS A 303 -5.55 20.15 -7.60
C LYS A 303 -4.02 20.26 -7.57
N LYS A 304 -3.43 19.87 -6.44
CA LYS A 304 -1.98 19.76 -6.27
C LYS A 304 -1.58 18.30 -6.43
N LEU A 305 -0.87 17.99 -7.51
CA LEU A 305 -0.56 16.61 -7.88
C LEU A 305 0.94 16.36 -7.77
N THR A 306 1.29 15.23 -7.14
CA THR A 306 2.67 14.75 -7.05
C THR A 306 2.87 13.60 -8.03
N MET A 307 3.96 13.64 -8.80
CA MET A 307 4.35 12.56 -9.69
C MET A 307 5.21 11.55 -8.93
N GLN A 308 4.91 10.26 -9.08
CA GLN A 308 5.73 9.14 -8.62
C GLN A 308 6.06 8.21 -9.79
N ILE A 309 7.25 7.62 -9.80
CA ILE A 309 7.73 6.71 -10.85
C ILE A 309 8.65 5.64 -10.28
N TRP A 310 8.71 4.48 -10.91
CA TRP A 310 9.71 3.45 -10.60
C TRP A 310 11.12 3.93 -10.97
N ALA A 311 12.15 3.48 -10.25
CA ALA A 311 13.52 3.96 -10.45
C ALA A 311 14.28 3.26 -11.59
N ASP A 312 13.73 2.17 -12.11
CA ASP A 312 14.26 1.35 -13.20
C ASP A 312 13.61 1.70 -14.54
N HIS A 313 13.27 2.97 -14.71
CA HIS A 313 12.90 3.60 -15.98
C HIS A 313 14.07 3.59 -17.01
N GLY A 314 14.77 2.49 -17.23
CA GLY A 314 15.73 2.28 -18.32
C GLY A 314 16.90 3.26 -18.44
N GLY A 315 17.46 3.75 -17.32
CA GLY A 315 18.66 4.61 -17.32
C GLY A 315 18.42 6.10 -17.63
N ARG A 316 17.19 6.58 -17.43
CA ARG A 316 16.72 7.90 -17.86
C ARG A 316 16.71 8.90 -16.72
N PRO A 317 17.40 10.03 -16.79
CA PRO A 317 17.38 10.96 -15.68
C PRO A 317 16.02 11.66 -15.59
N VAL A 318 15.50 11.78 -14.38
CA VAL A 318 14.47 12.78 -14.07
C VAL A 318 15.10 14.16 -14.32
N PRO A 319 14.44 15.05 -15.10
CA PRO A 319 14.99 16.36 -15.39
C PRO A 319 15.38 17.13 -14.13
N GLN A 320 16.58 17.71 -14.10
CA GLN A 320 17.15 18.32 -12.90
C GLN A 320 16.21 19.33 -12.25
N GLN A 321 15.50 20.12 -13.06
CA GLN A 321 14.56 21.15 -12.62
C GLN A 321 13.31 20.61 -11.92
N ILE A 322 12.97 19.33 -12.09
CA ILE A 322 11.80 18.70 -11.45
C ILE A 322 12.15 17.64 -10.42
N GLN A 323 13.44 17.30 -10.23
CA GLN A 323 13.88 16.22 -9.33
C GLN A 323 13.33 16.34 -7.90
N HIS A 324 13.24 17.56 -7.35
CA HIS A 324 12.69 17.75 -6.01
C HIS A 324 11.16 17.58 -5.94
N ASN A 325 10.47 17.62 -7.08
CA ASN A 325 9.02 17.54 -7.18
C ASN A 325 8.53 16.13 -7.52
N VAL A 326 9.41 15.23 -7.97
CA VAL A 326 9.11 13.83 -8.29
C VAL A 326 9.53 12.92 -7.13
N ILE A 327 8.72 11.89 -6.87
CA ILE A 327 9.08 10.79 -5.97
C ILE A 327 9.60 9.65 -6.84
N ILE A 328 10.82 9.18 -6.56
CA ILE A 328 11.40 8.04 -7.27
C ILE A 328 11.32 6.77 -6.41
N GLU A 329 11.00 5.64 -7.02
CA GLU A 329 10.74 4.40 -6.30
C GLU A 329 11.68 3.26 -6.74
N PRO A 330 12.86 3.11 -6.12
CA PRO A 330 13.68 1.94 -6.34
C PRO A 330 13.07 0.70 -5.70
N TRP A 331 13.04 -0.40 -6.44
CA TRP A 331 12.49 -1.65 -5.95
C TRP A 331 13.52 -2.78 -5.85
N GLN A 332 13.27 -3.66 -4.88
CA GLN A 332 13.95 -4.95 -4.75
C GLN A 332 13.17 -5.82 -3.74
N TYR A 333 12.69 -6.97 -4.22
CA TYR A 333 11.81 -7.88 -3.46
C TYR A 333 12.56 -9.07 -2.85
N TRP A 334 13.78 -9.33 -3.30
CA TRP A 334 14.55 -10.52 -2.95
C TRP A 334 15.57 -10.22 -1.86
N ASN A 335 15.39 -10.87 -0.72
CA ASN A 335 16.34 -10.76 0.40
C ASN A 335 17.72 -11.36 0.08
N SER A 336 17.83 -12.27 -0.88
CA SER A 336 19.13 -12.74 -1.41
C SER A 336 19.88 -11.64 -2.18
N ALA A 337 19.17 -10.62 -2.66
CA ALA A 337 19.71 -9.51 -3.46
C ALA A 337 19.91 -8.22 -2.65
N ARG A 338 20.15 -8.30 -1.33
CA ARG A 338 20.42 -7.14 -0.44
C ARG A 338 21.42 -6.13 -1.00
N SER A 339 22.44 -6.58 -1.72
CA SER A 339 23.40 -5.66 -2.35
C SER A 339 22.77 -4.68 -3.34
N ARG A 340 21.64 -5.04 -3.99
CA ARG A 340 20.85 -4.13 -4.84
C ARG A 340 20.12 -3.08 -3.99
N ILE A 341 19.62 -3.48 -2.82
CA ILE A 341 19.03 -2.57 -1.83
C ILE A 341 20.09 -1.55 -1.38
N ASP A 342 21.27 -2.00 -0.96
CA ASP A 342 22.35 -1.11 -0.52
C ASP A 342 22.76 -0.09 -1.61
N ARG A 343 22.83 -0.55 -2.87
CA ARG A 343 23.12 0.33 -4.01
C ARG A 343 22.02 1.37 -4.23
N ALA A 344 20.77 0.98 -4.12
CA ALA A 344 19.65 1.90 -4.25
C ALA A 344 19.62 2.94 -3.13
N ILE A 345 19.81 2.52 -1.87
CA ILE A 345 19.94 3.43 -0.72
C ILE A 345 21.12 4.38 -0.92
N GLY A 346 22.31 3.88 -1.28
CA GLY A 346 23.48 4.73 -1.54
C GLY A 346 23.24 5.73 -2.67
N ARG A 347 22.44 5.36 -3.68
CA ARG A 347 22.06 6.24 -4.79
C ARG A 347 21.06 7.32 -4.38
N TYR A 348 19.99 6.96 -3.69
CA TYR A 348 18.84 7.86 -3.47
C TYR A 348 18.80 8.53 -2.09
N SER A 349 19.40 7.93 -1.05
CA SER A 349 19.48 8.54 0.28
C SER A 349 20.55 9.64 0.34
N GLY A 350 20.18 10.81 0.86
CA GLY A 350 21.11 11.89 1.17
C GLY A 350 20.51 13.30 1.07
N PRO A 351 21.12 14.31 1.73
CA PRO A 351 20.65 15.69 1.65
C PRO A 351 20.62 16.20 0.20
N GLY A 352 19.53 16.88 -0.17
CA GLY A 352 19.37 17.47 -1.49
C GLY A 352 19.13 16.47 -2.63
N LYS A 353 18.98 15.17 -2.35
CA LYS A 353 18.55 14.19 -3.34
C LYS A 353 17.04 14.18 -3.51
N MET A 354 16.57 13.48 -4.55
CA MET A 354 15.15 13.28 -4.84
C MET A 354 14.43 12.64 -3.66
N ARG A 355 13.15 12.97 -3.50
CA ARG A 355 12.28 12.28 -2.55
C ARG A 355 12.08 10.85 -3.07
N TRP A 356 12.07 9.86 -2.18
CA TRP A 356 11.99 8.46 -2.63
C TRP A 356 11.17 7.58 -1.72
N VAL A 357 10.59 6.53 -2.29
CA VAL A 357 9.84 5.47 -1.60
C VAL A 357 10.55 4.13 -1.88
N MET A 358 10.54 3.22 -0.92
CA MET A 358 11.11 1.88 -1.09
C MET A 358 10.07 0.97 -1.76
N GLY A 359 10.36 0.46 -2.95
CA GLY A 359 9.59 -0.63 -3.57
C GLY A 359 9.99 -1.97 -2.94
N ALA A 360 9.21 -2.43 -1.99
CA ALA A 360 9.42 -3.65 -1.22
C ALA A 360 8.24 -4.61 -1.41
N GLY A 361 8.13 -5.64 -0.58
CA GLY A 361 7.06 -6.63 -0.70
C GLY A 361 7.42 -7.73 -1.69
N GLN A 362 6.42 -8.21 -2.41
CA GLN A 362 6.44 -9.49 -3.08
C GLN A 362 6.43 -9.34 -4.60
N SER A 363 7.34 -10.05 -5.27
CA SER A 363 7.30 -10.30 -6.71
C SER A 363 6.42 -11.50 -7.08
N ILE A 364 6.16 -11.65 -8.38
CA ILE A 364 5.45 -12.82 -8.95
C ILE A 364 6.19 -14.12 -8.67
N GLY A 365 7.53 -14.09 -8.68
CA GLY A 365 8.40 -15.27 -8.55
C GLY A 365 8.67 -15.75 -7.13
N GLN A 366 8.51 -14.91 -6.10
CA GLN A 366 8.76 -15.28 -4.71
C GLN A 366 7.84 -14.56 -3.73
N TYR A 367 7.05 -15.33 -2.97
CA TYR A 367 6.29 -14.82 -1.83
C TYR A 367 7.00 -15.05 -0.49
N ARG A 368 7.58 -16.24 -0.28
CA ARG A 368 8.26 -16.56 0.98
C ARG A 368 9.61 -15.86 1.02
N GLY A 369 9.75 -14.84 1.89
CA GLY A 369 10.97 -14.05 1.99
C GLY A 369 10.85 -12.59 1.61
N ALA A 370 9.79 -12.21 0.90
CA ALA A 370 9.48 -10.84 0.54
C ALA A 370 9.56 -9.89 1.75
N TYR A 371 8.96 -10.31 2.86
CA TYR A 371 9.00 -9.56 4.13
C TYR A 371 10.41 -9.43 4.75
N HIS A 372 11.36 -10.33 4.44
CA HIS A 372 12.75 -10.15 4.87
C HIS A 372 13.45 -9.06 4.05
N ALA A 373 13.14 -8.93 2.76
CA ALA A 373 13.62 -7.81 1.95
C ALA A 373 13.02 -6.49 2.47
N THR A 374 11.71 -6.47 2.76
CA THR A 374 11.04 -5.32 3.39
C THR A 374 11.67 -4.95 4.74
N ARG A 375 11.95 -5.94 5.61
CA ARG A 375 12.70 -5.72 6.86
C ARG A 375 14.04 -5.04 6.58
N TYR A 376 14.79 -5.55 5.62
CA TYR A 376 16.11 -5.04 5.30
C TYR A 376 16.05 -3.60 4.79
N TRP A 377 15.17 -3.31 3.83
CA TRP A 377 14.86 -1.95 3.37
C TRP A 377 14.60 -1.01 4.55
N CYS A 378 13.61 -1.34 5.38
CA CYS A 378 13.17 -0.51 6.48
C CYS A 378 14.23 -0.32 7.57
N LYS A 379 15.16 -1.27 7.75
CA LYS A 379 16.27 -1.12 8.69
C LYS A 379 17.39 -0.26 8.13
N GLN A 380 17.79 -0.48 6.87
CA GLN A 380 18.93 0.22 6.27
C GLN A 380 18.60 1.67 5.87
N ALA A 381 17.35 1.98 5.56
CA ALA A 381 16.92 3.31 5.14
C ALA A 381 16.51 4.23 6.29
N LEU A 382 16.55 3.78 7.55
CA LEU A 382 15.94 4.48 8.69
C LEU A 382 16.50 5.91 8.89
N ASP A 383 17.80 6.10 8.66
CA ASP A 383 18.47 7.40 8.82
C ASP A 383 18.45 8.25 7.53
N SER A 384 17.76 7.80 6.48
CA SER A 384 17.64 8.54 5.22
C SER A 384 16.82 9.81 5.43
N PRO A 385 17.36 11.01 5.15
CA PRO A 385 16.66 12.27 5.42
C PRO A 385 15.54 12.59 4.40
N ASN A 386 15.48 11.86 3.30
CA ASN A 386 14.62 12.13 2.14
C ASN A 386 13.81 10.92 1.68
N VAL A 387 13.78 9.84 2.47
CA VAL A 387 12.84 8.73 2.26
C VAL A 387 11.47 9.15 2.78
N GLU A 388 10.44 9.02 1.96
CA GLU A 388 9.07 9.34 2.36
C GLU A 388 8.35 8.10 2.91
N GLY A 389 8.72 6.91 2.46
CA GLY A 389 8.13 5.69 2.97
C GLY A 389 8.47 4.40 2.24
N VAL A 390 7.60 3.42 2.41
CA VAL A 390 7.70 2.07 1.84
C VAL A 390 6.40 1.70 1.15
N ASP A 391 6.51 1.10 -0.03
CA ASP A 391 5.43 0.40 -0.70
C ASP A 391 5.66 -1.11 -0.65
N ILE A 392 4.67 -1.84 -0.13
CA ILE A 392 4.71 -3.29 -0.04
C ILE A 392 3.88 -3.83 -1.20
N THR A 393 4.54 -4.30 -2.25
CA THR A 393 3.85 -4.72 -3.47
C THR A 393 3.31 -6.15 -3.37
N LEU A 394 2.22 -6.38 -4.11
CA LEU A 394 1.65 -7.70 -4.38
C LEU A 394 1.48 -7.85 -5.90
N TRP A 395 2.53 -8.34 -6.56
CA TRP A 395 2.54 -8.56 -8.01
C TRP A 395 1.88 -9.87 -8.44
N GLY A 396 1.24 -9.86 -9.61
CA GLY A 396 0.82 -11.05 -10.37
C GLY A 396 -0.43 -11.77 -9.87
N SER A 397 -0.86 -11.56 -8.62
CA SER A 397 -1.91 -12.37 -7.99
C SER A 397 -2.78 -11.60 -7.00
N ASN A 398 -4.07 -11.92 -6.95
CA ASN A 398 -5.02 -11.40 -5.96
C ASN A 398 -5.17 -12.30 -4.71
N ASP A 399 -4.31 -13.31 -4.56
CA ASP A 399 -4.37 -14.32 -3.51
C ASP A 399 -3.78 -13.83 -2.19
N LEU A 400 -4.41 -12.80 -1.62
CA LEU A 400 -3.95 -12.14 -0.39
C LEU A 400 -4.01 -13.06 0.83
N ASP A 401 -4.92 -14.03 0.93
CA ASP A 401 -4.99 -14.87 2.13
C ASP A 401 -3.74 -15.73 2.31
N GLN A 402 -3.17 -16.25 1.22
CA GLN A 402 -1.91 -17.00 1.26
C GLN A 402 -0.67 -16.08 1.35
N LYS A 403 -0.82 -14.80 1.00
CA LYS A 403 0.27 -13.82 0.87
C LYS A 403 0.20 -12.70 1.90
N LEU A 404 -0.74 -12.77 2.85
CA LEU A 404 -0.99 -11.72 3.85
C LEU A 404 0.25 -11.46 4.70
N ILE A 405 1.10 -12.47 4.89
CA ILE A 405 2.35 -12.35 5.63
C ILE A 405 3.25 -11.23 5.08
N SER A 406 3.28 -11.01 3.78
CA SER A 406 4.07 -9.94 3.16
C SER A 406 3.61 -8.56 3.62
N LEU A 407 2.29 -8.32 3.64
CA LEU A 407 1.69 -7.10 4.16
C LEU A 407 1.81 -7.02 5.69
N PHE A 408 1.44 -8.09 6.40
CA PHE A 408 1.44 -8.13 7.86
C PHE A 408 2.84 -7.84 8.41
N ALA A 409 3.85 -8.61 7.98
CA ALA A 409 5.24 -8.36 8.37
C ALA A 409 5.82 -7.07 7.81
N GLY A 410 5.47 -6.69 6.58
CA GLY A 410 5.92 -5.41 6.04
C GLY A 410 5.42 -4.22 6.86
N ALA A 411 4.15 -4.21 7.28
CA ALA A 411 3.57 -3.16 8.13
C ALA A 411 4.30 -3.03 9.48
N TYR A 412 4.78 -4.15 10.03
CA TYR A 412 5.61 -4.15 11.24
C TYR A 412 6.87 -3.31 11.07
N PHE A 413 7.64 -3.61 10.03
CA PHE A 413 8.92 -2.95 9.75
C PHE A 413 8.74 -1.54 9.21
N ALA A 414 7.64 -1.26 8.50
CA ALA A 414 7.26 0.08 8.06
C ALA A 414 6.93 1.02 9.22
N TRP A 415 6.50 0.49 10.36
CA TRP A 415 6.14 1.30 11.53
C TRP A 415 7.30 1.44 12.51
N ASN A 416 7.92 0.32 12.91
CA ASN A 416 9.01 0.32 13.88
C ASN A 416 10.02 -0.79 13.53
N PRO A 417 11.01 -0.49 12.66
CA PRO A 417 11.97 -1.50 12.22
C PRO A 417 12.91 -1.96 13.33
N ASN A 418 13.10 -1.15 14.39
CA ASN A 418 14.03 -1.41 15.50
C ASN A 418 13.30 -1.53 16.84
N SER A 419 12.14 -2.18 16.83
CA SER A 419 11.26 -2.29 18.00
C SER A 419 11.85 -3.03 19.20
N GLY A 420 12.98 -3.73 19.03
CA GLY A 420 13.65 -4.48 20.09
C GLY A 420 12.86 -5.71 20.56
N THR A 421 11.76 -6.06 19.90
CA THR A 421 11.05 -7.31 20.16
C THR A 421 11.87 -8.49 19.65
N ARG A 422 11.54 -9.70 20.15
CA ARG A 422 12.13 -10.93 19.63
C ARG A 422 12.05 -11.02 18.10
N PHE A 423 10.95 -10.57 17.49
CA PHE A 423 10.70 -10.72 16.05
C PHE A 423 11.52 -9.76 15.19
N SER A 424 11.86 -8.58 15.71
CA SER A 424 12.56 -7.54 14.94
C SER A 424 13.97 -7.96 14.49
N GLU A 425 14.61 -8.85 15.24
CA GLU A 425 15.98 -9.33 14.98
C GLU A 425 16.06 -10.71 14.32
N LEU A 426 14.94 -11.39 14.09
CA LEU A 426 14.93 -12.70 13.45
C LEU A 426 15.32 -12.59 11.96
N GLU A 427 16.47 -13.15 11.61
CA GLU A 427 16.94 -13.23 10.22
C GLU A 427 16.66 -14.58 9.58
N ASP A 428 16.60 -15.65 10.38
CA ASP A 428 16.26 -16.98 9.91
C ASP A 428 14.79 -17.07 9.54
N TYR A 429 14.52 -17.57 8.34
CA TYR A 429 13.18 -17.60 7.77
C TYR A 429 12.26 -18.56 8.54
N GLU A 430 12.77 -19.74 8.89
CA GLU A 430 11.94 -20.74 9.56
C GLU A 430 11.61 -20.33 10.99
N GLU A 431 12.59 -19.74 11.70
CA GLU A 431 12.34 -19.17 13.02
C GLU A 431 11.38 -17.98 12.94
N PHE A 432 11.56 -17.06 11.97
CA PHE A 432 10.62 -15.97 11.74
C PHE A 432 9.21 -16.50 11.51
N ASP A 433 9.05 -17.45 10.58
CA ASP A 433 7.76 -18.01 10.21
C ASP A 433 7.07 -18.68 11.40
N ARG A 434 7.82 -19.49 12.17
CA ARG A 434 7.32 -20.18 13.36
C ARG A 434 6.78 -19.22 14.41
N HIS A 435 7.30 -17.99 14.45
CA HIS A 435 6.88 -16.99 15.40
C HIS A 435 5.79 -16.08 14.85
N VAL A 436 5.88 -15.61 13.61
CA VAL A 436 5.00 -14.56 13.08
C VAL A 436 3.69 -15.12 12.53
N PHE A 437 3.69 -16.28 11.85
CA PHE A 437 2.45 -16.86 11.32
C PHE A 437 1.39 -17.13 12.40
N PRO A 438 1.71 -17.74 13.56
CA PRO A 438 0.72 -17.92 14.62
C PRO A 438 0.10 -16.61 15.10
N PHE A 439 0.88 -15.52 15.20
CA PHE A 439 0.35 -14.21 15.57
C PHE A 439 -0.50 -13.60 14.47
N MET A 440 -0.09 -13.73 13.21
CA MET A 440 -0.90 -13.30 12.07
C MET A 440 -2.26 -14.01 12.05
N TYR A 441 -2.30 -15.34 12.24
CA TYR A 441 -3.56 -16.08 12.27
C TYR A 441 -4.42 -15.73 13.49
N TRP A 442 -3.81 -15.53 14.66
CA TRP A 442 -4.54 -15.02 15.83
C TRP A 442 -5.13 -13.62 15.55
N TRP A 443 -4.35 -12.74 14.93
CA TRP A 443 -4.78 -11.40 14.55
C TRP A 443 -5.94 -11.46 13.55
N GLN A 444 -5.82 -12.30 12.52
CA GLN A 444 -6.91 -12.55 11.57
C GLN A 444 -8.16 -13.04 12.28
N ALA A 445 -8.06 -14.00 13.21
CA ALA A 445 -9.22 -14.49 13.96
C ALA A 445 -9.82 -13.46 14.93
N THR A 446 -9.08 -12.40 15.27
CA THR A 446 -9.50 -11.34 16.18
C THR A 446 -10.19 -10.20 15.45
N PHE A 447 -9.63 -9.76 14.31
CA PHE A 447 -10.12 -8.63 13.55
C PHE A 447 -10.93 -9.10 12.34
N ARG A 448 -12.26 -8.93 12.42
CA ARG A 448 -13.23 -9.39 11.39
C ARG A 448 -12.87 -8.98 9.96
N ASP A 449 -12.26 -7.81 9.81
CA ASP A 449 -11.78 -7.31 8.52
C ASP A 449 -10.81 -8.26 7.81
N ALA A 450 -10.07 -9.06 8.58
CA ALA A 450 -9.02 -9.95 8.11
C ALA A 450 -9.39 -11.45 8.20
N PHE A 451 -10.67 -11.78 8.45
CA PHE A 451 -11.14 -13.17 8.47
C PHE A 451 -10.85 -13.83 7.13
N GLN A 452 -10.23 -15.01 7.15
CA GLN A 452 -9.78 -15.68 5.93
C GLN A 452 -10.95 -15.99 4.97
N ASP A 453 -12.06 -16.52 5.49
CA ASP A 453 -13.23 -16.84 4.66
C ASP A 453 -13.85 -15.60 4.01
N ASP A 454 -13.82 -14.48 4.72
CA ASP A 454 -14.30 -13.19 4.24
C ASP A 454 -13.36 -12.61 3.16
N ILE A 455 -12.03 -12.74 3.32
CA ILE A 455 -11.04 -12.40 2.29
C ILE A 455 -11.29 -13.25 1.04
N CYS A 456 -11.40 -14.57 1.20
CA CYS A 456 -11.63 -15.50 0.10
C CYS A 456 -12.95 -15.23 -0.63
N ARG A 457 -14.03 -14.94 0.11
CA ARG A 457 -15.34 -14.61 -0.46
C ARG A 457 -15.27 -13.31 -1.25
N ASP A 458 -14.73 -12.25 -0.64
CA ASP A 458 -14.75 -10.92 -1.24
C ASP A 458 -13.79 -10.86 -2.44
N ARG A 459 -12.65 -11.55 -2.41
CA ARG A 459 -11.67 -11.64 -3.52
C ARG A 459 -12.28 -12.02 -4.85
N GLY A 460 -13.27 -12.91 -4.86
CA GLY A 460 -13.72 -13.57 -6.09
C GLY A 460 -12.72 -14.65 -6.54
N PRO A 461 -12.62 -14.94 -7.85
CA PRO A 461 -11.76 -16.01 -8.33
C PRO A 461 -10.29 -15.68 -8.12
N VAL A 462 -9.48 -16.72 -7.86
CA VAL A 462 -8.03 -16.56 -7.84
C VAL A 462 -7.54 -16.43 -9.28
N VAL A 463 -6.88 -15.32 -9.57
CA VAL A 463 -6.26 -15.05 -10.87
C VAL A 463 -4.76 -14.84 -10.67
N ASN A 464 -3.97 -15.48 -11.51
CA ASN A 464 -2.52 -15.34 -11.54
C ASN A 464 -2.09 -15.04 -12.99
N ASN A 465 -1.43 -13.89 -13.20
CA ASN A 465 -0.98 -13.43 -14.52
C ASN A 465 -2.07 -13.51 -15.60
N GLY A 466 -3.27 -13.03 -15.29
CA GLY A 466 -4.42 -12.98 -16.19
C GLY A 466 -5.16 -14.31 -16.37
N PHE A 467 -4.69 -15.41 -15.78
CA PHE A 467 -5.33 -16.72 -15.88
C PHE A 467 -6.05 -17.13 -14.59
N TYR A 468 -7.23 -17.72 -14.72
CA TYR A 468 -7.92 -18.31 -13.57
C TYR A 468 -7.14 -19.50 -13.03
N LEU A 469 -6.77 -19.44 -11.75
CA LEU A 469 -5.96 -20.49 -11.13
C LEU A 469 -6.79 -21.71 -10.73
N TRP A 470 -8.08 -21.56 -10.43
CA TRP A 470 -8.94 -22.65 -9.97
C TRP A 470 -10.36 -22.56 -10.53
N GLY A 471 -11.18 -23.60 -10.29
CA GLY A 471 -12.60 -23.62 -10.61
C GLY A 471 -12.93 -23.92 -12.09
N PRO A 472 -14.17 -23.68 -12.54
CA PRO A 472 -14.65 -24.07 -13.87
C PRO A 472 -13.92 -23.39 -15.04
N ASN A 473 -13.27 -22.25 -14.77
CA ASN A 473 -12.50 -21.49 -15.76
C ASN A 473 -10.99 -21.72 -15.64
N HIS A 474 -10.54 -22.69 -14.83
CA HIS A 474 -9.12 -22.99 -14.64
C HIS A 474 -8.32 -23.00 -15.96
N GLY A 475 -7.21 -22.26 -15.98
CA GLY A 475 -6.32 -22.13 -17.14
C GLY A 475 -6.85 -21.27 -18.28
N LYS A 476 -8.10 -20.78 -18.21
CA LYS A 476 -8.62 -19.84 -19.20
C LYS A 476 -8.14 -18.42 -18.88
N PRO A 477 -7.93 -17.58 -19.91
CA PRO A 477 -7.66 -16.17 -19.70
C PRO A 477 -8.91 -15.43 -19.18
N VAL A 478 -8.71 -14.41 -18.36
CA VAL A 478 -9.77 -13.50 -17.90
C VAL A 478 -10.30 -12.62 -19.04
N ALA A 479 -9.42 -12.22 -19.95
CA ALA A 479 -9.70 -11.33 -21.08
C ALA A 479 -8.94 -11.79 -22.35
N PRO A 480 -9.39 -11.42 -23.56
CA PRO A 480 -8.71 -11.75 -24.82
C PRO A 480 -7.34 -11.08 -24.98
N THR A 481 -7.03 -10.07 -24.18
CA THR A 481 -5.70 -9.43 -24.08
C THR A 481 -4.66 -10.38 -23.48
N VAL A 482 -5.05 -11.24 -22.52
CA VAL A 482 -4.10 -12.09 -21.77
C VAL A 482 -3.32 -13.06 -22.70
N PRO A 483 -3.92 -13.82 -23.63
CA PRO A 483 -3.13 -14.68 -24.50
C PRO A 483 -2.27 -13.94 -25.53
N ALA A 484 -2.50 -12.63 -25.71
CA ALA A 484 -1.69 -11.80 -26.58
C ALA A 484 -0.42 -11.28 -25.87
N VAL A 485 -0.33 -11.44 -24.55
CA VAL A 485 0.90 -11.17 -23.80
C VAL A 485 1.86 -12.35 -23.93
N ASP A 486 3.12 -12.07 -24.20
CA ASP A 486 4.21 -13.06 -24.17
C ASP A 486 5.25 -12.69 -23.08
N THR A 487 4.77 -11.98 -22.06
CA THR A 487 5.41 -11.76 -20.75
C THR A 487 5.21 -12.96 -19.81
N ALA A 488 3.99 -13.50 -19.73
CA ALA A 488 3.63 -14.59 -18.81
C ALA A 488 4.35 -15.93 -19.09
N ILE A 489 4.84 -16.15 -20.32
CA ILE A 489 5.49 -17.40 -20.76
C ILE A 489 7.03 -17.24 -20.85
N GLY A 490 7.53 -16.00 -20.94
CA GLY A 490 8.94 -15.70 -21.22
C GLY A 490 9.77 -15.13 -20.06
N HIS A 491 9.17 -14.65 -18.97
CA HIS A 491 9.92 -14.14 -17.81
C HIS A 491 10.59 -15.28 -17.04
N ASP A 492 11.93 -15.29 -17.03
CA ASP A 492 12.71 -16.14 -16.15
C ASP A 492 12.91 -15.45 -14.80
N TYR A 493 11.86 -15.54 -13.96
CA TYR A 493 11.83 -14.96 -12.61
C TYR A 493 12.92 -15.50 -11.65
N LEU A 494 13.69 -16.52 -12.05
CA LEU A 494 14.79 -17.07 -11.26
C LEU A 494 16.13 -16.39 -11.55
N ASN A 495 16.24 -15.64 -12.65
CA ASN A 495 17.48 -15.01 -13.11
C ASN A 495 17.51 -13.48 -12.99
N GLU A 496 16.39 -12.83 -12.68
CA GLU A 496 16.28 -11.39 -12.37
C GLU A 496 16.36 -11.13 -10.85
#